data_AF-A0A2E4KV28-F1
#
_entry.id   AF-A0A2E4KV28-F1
#
_cell.length_a   1.000
_cell.length_b   1.000
_cell.length_c   1.000
_cell.angle_alpha   90.00
_cell.angle_beta   90.00
_cell.angle_gamma   90.00
#
_symmetry.space_group_name_H-M   'P 1'
#
loop_
_entity.id
_entity.type
_entity.pdbx_description
1 polymer ?
#
loop_
_entity_poly.entity_id
_entity_poly.type
_entity_poly.pdbx_seq_one_letter_code
_entity_poly.pdbx_strand_id
1 'polypeptide(L)'
;MRIGLRVRGHIDKLFVEAAQKAEKFNDIAMIHIAQGKSAPEPPKPPNFMKLLTASGEVWSYLPEQYSKLVFKYGMLYQGMNISGPRAILQTQRIVDSIATELKLPNSLVTLDFLRKQLAEEGMDVDAEIAALEPGDGADLEEV
;
A
#
# COMPACT_ATOMS: atom_id res chain seq x y z
N MET A 1 -3.94 13.83 17.14
CA MET A 1 -2.62 13.28 16.73
C MET A 1 -2.54 11.74 16.74
N ARG A 2 -3.04 11.02 17.76
CA ARG A 2 -2.90 9.55 17.87
C ARG A 2 -3.54 8.71 16.76
N ILE A 3 -4.69 9.13 16.20
CA ILE A 3 -5.41 8.32 15.21
C ILE A 3 -4.73 8.29 13.84
N GLY A 4 -4.22 9.44 13.36
CA GLY A 4 -3.51 9.50 12.07
C GLY A 4 -2.25 8.64 12.04
N LEU A 5 -1.48 8.62 13.13
CA LEU A 5 -0.32 7.73 13.26
C LEU A 5 -0.71 6.24 13.23
N ARG A 6 -1.90 5.89 13.75
CA ARG A 6 -2.41 4.52 13.72
C ARG A 6 -2.91 4.11 12.34
N VAL A 7 -3.55 5.03 11.61
CA VAL A 7 -3.96 4.81 10.21
C VAL A 7 -2.73 4.52 9.35
N ARG A 8 -1.73 5.43 9.40
CA ARG A 8 -0.46 5.24 8.68
C ARG A 8 0.22 3.93 9.07
N GLY A 9 0.38 3.69 10.38
CA GLY A 9 1.04 2.48 10.87
C GLY A 9 0.31 1.19 10.47
N HIS A 10 -1.02 1.21 10.38
CA HIS A 10 -1.78 0.07 9.85
C HIS A 10 -1.46 -0.16 8.38
N ILE A 11 -1.56 0.89 7.58
CA ILE A 11 -1.43 0.81 6.12
C ILE A 11 -0.02 0.41 5.71
N ASP A 12 1.02 1.02 6.30
CA ASP A 12 2.41 0.69 6.01
C ASP A 12 2.70 -0.78 6.35
N LYS A 13 2.23 -1.25 7.51
CA LYS A 13 2.44 -2.64 7.93
C LYS A 13 1.66 -3.62 7.07
N LEU A 14 0.42 -3.29 6.68
CA LEU A 14 -0.39 -4.12 5.80
C LEU A 14 0.21 -4.22 4.40
N PHE A 15 0.80 -3.13 3.89
CA PHE A 15 1.52 -3.15 2.61
C PHE A 15 2.72 -4.11 2.64
N VAL A 16 3.54 -4.03 3.69
CA VAL A 16 4.69 -4.94 3.87
C VAL A 16 4.24 -6.40 4.01
N GLU A 17 3.18 -6.65 4.79
CA GLU A 17 2.62 -8.00 4.95
C GLU A 17 2.09 -8.55 3.61
N ALA A 18 1.49 -7.71 2.77
CA ALA A 18 1.03 -8.09 1.45
C ALA A 18 2.19 -8.47 0.51
N ALA A 19 3.27 -7.68 0.51
CA ALA A 19 4.47 -7.98 -0.25
C ALA A 19 5.09 -9.31 0.17
N GLN A 20 5.28 -9.53 1.48
CA GLN A 20 5.82 -10.79 2.01
C GLN A 20 4.93 -12.01 1.72
N LYS A 21 3.61 -11.84 1.73
CA LYS A 21 2.68 -12.92 1.37
C LYS A 21 2.67 -13.20 -0.12
N ALA A 22 2.82 -12.17 -0.97
CA ALA A 22 2.94 -12.33 -2.41
C ALA A 22 4.19 -13.14 -2.78
N GLU A 23 5.32 -12.84 -2.15
CA GLU A 23 6.57 -13.58 -2.34
C GLU A 23 6.39 -15.07 -2.04
N LYS A 24 5.88 -15.39 -0.84
CA LYS A 24 5.59 -16.78 -0.43
C LYS A 24 4.58 -17.46 -1.34
N PHE A 25 3.55 -16.73 -1.78
CA PHE A 25 2.55 -17.26 -2.69
C PHE A 25 3.17 -17.65 -4.03
N ASN A 26 4.05 -16.81 -4.59
CA ASN A 26 4.73 -17.08 -5.85
C ASN A 26 5.61 -18.33 -5.75
N ASP A 27 6.38 -18.49 -4.66
CA ASP A 27 7.20 -19.68 -4.41
C ASP A 27 6.36 -20.96 -4.37
N ILE A 28 5.25 -20.92 -3.62
CA ILE A 28 4.34 -22.06 -3.48
C ILE A 28 3.66 -22.36 -4.82
N ALA A 29 3.24 -21.34 -5.57
CA ALA A 29 2.62 -21.50 -6.87
C ALA A 29 3.57 -22.18 -7.87
N MET A 30 4.85 -21.79 -7.90
CA MET A 30 5.86 -22.46 -8.73
C MET A 30 6.01 -23.95 -8.39
N ILE A 31 6.00 -24.30 -7.09
CA ILE A 31 6.05 -25.70 -6.64
C ILE A 31 4.80 -26.47 -7.08
N HIS A 32 3.61 -25.87 -6.97
CA HIS A 32 2.35 -26.51 -7.39
C HIS A 32 2.33 -26.78 -8.89
N ILE A 33 2.78 -25.81 -9.69
CA ILE A 33 2.92 -25.94 -11.14
C ILE A 33 3.87 -27.11 -11.48
N ALA A 34 5.03 -27.17 -10.83
CA ALA A 34 6.00 -28.26 -11.03
C ALA A 34 5.45 -29.64 -10.64
N GLN A 35 4.53 -29.70 -9.67
CA GLN A 35 3.87 -30.92 -9.20
C GLN A 35 2.58 -31.26 -9.96
N GLY A 36 2.16 -30.46 -10.94
CA GLY A 36 0.87 -30.62 -11.63
C GLY A 36 -0.35 -30.43 -10.74
N LYS A 37 -0.20 -29.75 -9.59
CA LYS A 37 -1.29 -29.42 -8.67
C LYS A 37 -2.00 -28.14 -9.10
N SER A 38 -3.24 -27.96 -8.64
CA SER A 38 -3.97 -26.71 -8.83
C SER A 38 -3.22 -25.53 -8.19
N ALA A 39 -3.39 -24.34 -8.75
CA ALA A 39 -2.83 -23.12 -8.18
C ALA A 39 -3.28 -22.92 -6.73
N PRO A 40 -2.40 -22.46 -5.82
CA PRO A 40 -2.77 -22.16 -4.45
C PRO A 40 -3.80 -21.02 -4.38
N GLU A 41 -4.53 -20.92 -3.27
CA GLU A 41 -5.43 -19.79 -3.06
C GLU A 41 -4.65 -18.48 -2.86
N PRO A 42 -5.10 -17.36 -3.46
CA PRO A 42 -4.44 -16.08 -3.30
C PRO A 42 -4.57 -15.59 -1.85
N PRO A 43 -3.54 -14.94 -1.30
CA PRO A 43 -3.56 -14.45 0.07
C PRO A 43 -4.62 -13.35 0.25
N LYS A 44 -5.28 -13.35 1.42
CA LYS A 44 -6.30 -12.36 1.77
C LYS A 44 -5.78 -11.36 2.82
N PRO A 45 -6.22 -10.09 2.76
CA PRO A 45 -5.83 -9.08 3.74
C PRO A 45 -6.47 -9.34 5.11
N PRO A 46 -5.74 -9.16 6.22
CA PRO A 46 -6.35 -8.97 7.53
C PRO A 46 -6.97 -7.57 7.64
N ASN A 47 -8.17 -7.48 8.21
CA ASN A 47 -8.80 -6.19 8.56
C ASN A 47 -8.37 -5.67 9.94
N PHE A 48 -7.93 -6.57 10.81
CA PHE A 48 -7.47 -6.25 12.15
C PHE A 48 -5.98 -6.55 12.24
N MET A 49 -5.23 -5.63 12.83
CA MET A 49 -3.82 -5.86 13.12
C MET A 49 -3.40 -5.26 14.45
N LYS A 50 -2.37 -5.88 15.05
CA LYS A 50 -1.67 -5.31 16.20
C LYS A 50 -0.63 -4.30 15.75
N LEU A 51 -0.65 -3.11 16.36
CA LEU A 51 0.35 -2.06 16.21
C LEU A 51 1.10 -1.88 17.52
N LEU A 52 2.43 -1.78 17.44
CA LEU A 52 3.25 -1.42 18.59
C LEU A 52 3.30 0.10 18.71
N THR A 53 3.00 0.62 19.89
CA THR A 53 3.06 2.05 20.22
C THR A 53 3.93 2.28 21.43
N ALA A 54 4.32 3.53 21.69
CA ALA A 54 5.08 3.89 22.89
C ALA A 54 4.38 3.49 24.21
N SER A 55 3.05 3.33 24.18
CA SER A 55 2.23 2.92 25.31
C SER A 55 1.85 1.43 25.32
N GLY A 56 2.45 0.61 24.45
CA GLY A 56 2.14 -0.83 24.32
C GLY A 56 1.45 -1.20 23.02
N GLU A 57 0.90 -2.43 22.97
CA GLU A 57 0.19 -2.95 21.79
C GLU A 57 -1.25 -2.42 21.71
N VAL A 58 -1.66 -2.00 20.52
CA VAL A 58 -3.06 -1.63 20.24
C VAL A 58 -3.59 -2.42 19.04
N TRP A 59 -4.85 -2.79 19.10
CA TRP A 59 -5.55 -3.32 17.93
C TRP A 59 -6.04 -2.17 17.05
N SER A 60 -5.76 -2.29 15.76
CA SER A 60 -6.21 -1.36 14.72
C SER A 60 -7.12 -2.11 13.75
N TYR A 61 -8.21 -1.47 13.37
CA TYR A 61 -9.13 -1.95 12.35
C TYR A 61 -9.04 -1.05 11.12
N LEU A 62 -9.00 -1.66 9.94
CA LEU A 62 -9.12 -1.00 8.66
C LEU A 62 -10.33 -1.59 7.91
N PRO A 63 -11.27 -0.74 7.42
CA PRO A 63 -12.38 -1.20 6.61
C PRO A 63 -11.93 -2.03 5.41
N GLU A 64 -12.72 -3.04 5.05
CA GLU A 64 -12.36 -4.05 4.04
C GLU A 64 -12.04 -3.45 2.67
N GLN A 65 -12.76 -2.40 2.29
CA GLN A 65 -12.51 -1.67 1.05
C GLN A 65 -11.08 -1.12 0.97
N TYR A 66 -10.54 -0.59 2.08
CA TYR A 66 -9.18 -0.07 2.14
C TYR A 66 -8.16 -1.18 2.31
N SER A 67 -8.45 -2.18 3.15
CA SER A 67 -7.51 -3.28 3.37
C SER A 67 -7.24 -4.07 2.09
N LYS A 68 -8.28 -4.33 1.28
CA LYS A 68 -8.13 -4.95 -0.05
C LYS A 68 -7.26 -4.14 -1.01
N LEU A 69 -7.45 -2.82 -1.05
CA LEU A 69 -6.68 -1.95 -1.95
C LEU A 69 -5.20 -1.88 -1.55
N VAL A 70 -4.91 -1.63 -0.27
CA VAL A 70 -3.52 -1.60 0.24
C VAL A 70 -2.83 -2.94 -0.02
N PHE A 71 -3.53 -4.04 0.26
CA PHE A 71 -2.99 -5.38 0.04
C PHE A 71 -2.73 -5.67 -1.43
N LYS A 72 -3.66 -5.30 -2.32
CA LYS A 72 -3.47 -5.38 -3.77
C LYS A 72 -2.21 -4.64 -4.21
N TYR A 73 -1.99 -3.40 -3.75
CA TYR A 73 -0.82 -2.61 -4.17
C TYR A 73 0.49 -3.17 -3.63
N GLY A 74 0.53 -3.69 -2.40
CA GLY A 74 1.70 -4.40 -1.88
C GLY A 74 2.04 -5.66 -2.70
N MET A 75 1.03 -6.44 -3.08
CA MET A 75 1.23 -7.62 -3.95
C MET A 75 1.71 -7.22 -5.35
N LEU A 76 1.11 -6.20 -5.96
CA LEU A 76 1.50 -5.73 -7.30
C LEU A 76 2.92 -5.18 -7.31
N TYR A 77 3.31 -4.45 -6.25
CA TYR A 77 4.67 -3.94 -6.10
C TYR A 77 5.68 -5.08 -5.96
N GLN A 78 5.44 -6.05 -5.07
CA GLN A 78 6.32 -7.23 -4.93
C GLN A 78 6.43 -8.04 -6.23
N GLY A 79 5.32 -8.16 -6.96
CA GLY A 79 5.28 -8.85 -8.25
C GLY A 79 5.88 -8.05 -9.42
N MET A 80 6.45 -6.87 -9.17
CA MET A 80 7.00 -5.96 -10.20
C MET A 80 5.96 -5.52 -11.26
N ASN A 81 4.68 -5.61 -10.95
CA ASN A 81 3.59 -5.21 -11.84
C ASN A 81 3.34 -3.69 -11.81
N ILE A 82 3.82 -3.01 -10.77
CA ILE A 82 3.81 -1.54 -10.65
C ILE A 82 5.14 -1.05 -10.09
N SER A 83 5.54 0.16 -10.47
CA SER A 83 6.73 0.81 -9.93
C SER A 83 6.55 1.25 -8.48
N GLY A 84 7.67 1.48 -7.77
CA GLY A 84 7.68 2.03 -6.42
C GLY A 84 6.91 3.36 -6.29
N PRO A 85 7.17 4.38 -7.14
CA PRO A 85 6.40 5.63 -7.15
C PRO A 85 4.90 5.42 -7.34
N ARG A 86 4.50 4.49 -8.23
CA ARG A 86 3.08 4.18 -8.45
C ARG A 86 2.45 3.50 -7.23
N ALA A 87 3.17 2.59 -6.56
CA ALA A 87 2.71 1.97 -5.32
C ALA A 87 2.52 3.00 -4.19
N ILE A 88 3.47 3.94 -4.07
CA ILE A 88 3.41 5.06 -3.12
C ILE A 88 2.20 5.94 -3.41
N LEU A 89 2.04 6.41 -4.65
CA LEU A 89 0.93 7.27 -5.06
C LEU A 89 -0.43 6.63 -4.77
N GLN A 90 -0.61 5.37 -5.15
CA GLN A 90 -1.88 4.68 -4.95
C GLN A 90 -2.20 4.45 -3.46
N THR A 91 -1.19 4.16 -2.64
CA THR A 91 -1.35 3.99 -1.19
C THR A 91 -1.60 5.34 -0.51
N GLN A 92 -0.98 6.41 -0.99
CA GLN A 92 -1.21 7.79 -0.54
C GLN A 92 -2.68 8.20 -0.72
N ARG A 93 -3.27 7.96 -1.90
CA ARG A 93 -4.68 8.24 -2.17
C ARG A 93 -5.65 7.54 -1.19
N ILE A 94 -5.31 6.32 -0.78
CA ILE A 94 -6.11 5.58 0.23
C ILE A 94 -6.05 6.28 1.58
N VAL A 95 -4.84 6.66 2.01
CA VAL A 95 -4.63 7.38 3.27
C VAL A 95 -5.32 8.74 3.25
N ASP A 96 -5.29 9.46 2.13
CA ASP A 96 -5.92 10.76 1.96
C ASP A 96 -7.46 10.66 2.02
N SER A 97 -8.04 9.62 1.42
CA SER A 97 -9.48 9.32 1.54
C SER A 97 -9.86 9.09 3.01
N ILE A 98 -9.12 8.24 3.72
CA ILE A 98 -9.37 7.96 5.14
C ILE A 98 -9.18 9.22 5.99
N ALA A 99 -8.15 10.00 5.71
CA ALA A 99 -7.90 11.26 6.42
C ALA A 99 -9.03 12.26 6.22
N THR A 100 -9.57 12.34 5.00
CA THR A 100 -10.72 13.18 4.66
C THR A 100 -11.99 12.73 5.39
N GLU A 101 -12.30 11.42 5.35
CA GLU A 101 -13.46 10.84 6.05
C GLU A 101 -13.40 11.05 7.56
N LEU A 102 -12.21 10.93 8.15
CA LEU A 102 -11.97 11.11 9.58
C LEU A 102 -11.72 12.58 9.98
N LYS A 103 -11.76 13.51 9.01
CA LYS A 103 -11.49 14.95 9.21
C LYS A 103 -10.17 15.19 9.96
N LEU A 104 -9.12 14.49 9.57
CA LEU A 104 -7.81 14.62 10.19
C LEU A 104 -7.15 15.94 9.75
N PRO A 105 -6.57 16.72 10.69
CA PRO A 105 -6.03 18.05 10.39
C PRO A 105 -4.68 18.02 9.63
N ASN A 106 -4.05 16.85 9.51
CA ASN A 106 -2.70 16.71 8.96
C ASN A 106 -2.72 15.80 7.74
N SER A 107 -1.99 16.19 6.68
CA SER A 107 -1.62 15.26 5.61
C SER A 107 -0.75 14.14 6.20
N LEU A 108 -1.10 12.90 5.87
CA LEU A 108 -0.42 11.71 6.36
C LEU A 108 0.43 11.14 5.23
N VAL A 109 1.75 11.22 5.34
CA VAL A 109 2.65 10.60 4.36
C VAL A 109 2.76 9.11 4.64
N THR A 110 2.51 8.28 3.62
CA THR A 110 2.55 6.80 3.68
C THR A 110 3.81 6.24 3.02
N LEU A 111 4.17 5.00 3.35
CA LEU A 111 5.29 4.24 2.77
C LEU A 111 6.63 5.01 2.81
N ASP A 112 6.89 5.72 3.91
CA ASP A 112 8.11 6.51 4.12
C ASP A 112 9.38 5.65 4.00
N PHE A 113 9.29 4.37 4.38
CA PHE A 113 10.39 3.41 4.19
C PHE A 113 10.73 3.20 2.71
N LEU A 114 9.72 3.08 1.84
CA LEU A 114 9.91 2.83 0.42
C LEU A 114 10.38 4.11 -0.29
N ARG A 115 9.85 5.27 0.10
CA ARG A 115 10.33 6.58 -0.38
C ARG A 115 11.83 6.74 -0.13
N LYS A 116 12.29 6.45 1.09
CA LYS A 116 13.70 6.51 1.46
C LYS A 116 14.55 5.53 0.67
N GLN A 117 14.10 4.27 0.56
CA GLN A 117 14.82 3.26 -0.20
C GLN A 117 15.02 3.69 -1.67
N LEU A 118 13.98 4.18 -2.34
CA LEU A 118 14.07 4.63 -3.73
C LEU A 118 14.96 5.88 -3.88
N ALA A 119 14.90 6.80 -2.92
CA ALA A 119 15.79 7.97 -2.91
C ALA A 119 17.26 7.57 -2.73
N GLU A 120 17.56 6.58 -1.89
CA GLU A 120 18.90 5.99 -1.74
C GLU A 120 19.37 5.29 -3.03
N GLU A 121 18.45 4.75 -3.83
CA GLU A 121 18.69 4.21 -5.17
C GLU A 121 18.86 5.32 -6.25
N GLY A 122 18.79 6.60 -5.87
CA GLY A 122 19.01 7.75 -6.74
C GLY A 122 17.76 8.22 -7.49
N MET A 123 16.56 7.77 -7.12
CA MET A 123 15.29 8.17 -7.73
C MET A 123 14.75 9.45 -7.08
N ASP A 124 14.35 10.43 -7.92
CA ASP A 124 13.53 11.55 -7.46
C ASP A 124 12.07 11.10 -7.36
N VAL A 125 11.71 10.54 -6.20
CA VAL A 125 10.40 9.92 -5.98
C VAL A 125 9.25 10.92 -6.17
N ASP A 126 9.43 12.19 -5.78
CA ASP A 126 8.38 13.18 -5.87
C ASP A 126 8.16 13.64 -7.32
N ALA A 127 9.24 13.80 -8.09
CA ALA A 127 9.14 14.05 -9.54
C ALA A 127 8.47 12.88 -10.29
N GLU A 128 8.84 11.64 -9.96
CA GLU A 128 8.22 10.44 -10.55
C GLU A 128 6.74 10.33 -10.19
N ILE A 129 6.35 10.65 -8.95
CA ILE A 129 4.95 10.68 -8.55
C ILE A 129 4.20 11.78 -9.31
N ALA A 130 4.77 12.98 -9.43
CA ALA A 130 4.15 14.09 -10.17
C ALA A 130 3.92 13.74 -11.65
N ALA A 131 4.84 13.01 -12.28
CA ALA A 131 4.69 12.54 -13.65
C ALA A 131 3.61 11.45 -13.83
N LEU A 132 3.25 10.74 -12.75
CA LEU A 132 2.21 9.72 -12.75
C LEU A 132 0.79 10.28 -12.54
N GLU A 133 0.66 11.50 -12.03
CA GLU A 133 -0.62 12.17 -11.92
C GLU A 133 -0.99 12.75 -13.28
N PRO A 134 -2.13 12.37 -13.90
CA PRO A 134 -2.58 13.07 -15.09
C PRO A 134 -2.77 14.53 -14.71
N GLY A 135 -2.16 15.44 -15.49
CA GLY A 135 -2.31 16.87 -15.27
C GLY A 135 -3.79 17.23 -15.17
N ASP A 136 -4.17 17.77 -14.03
CA ASP A 136 -5.52 18.24 -13.73
C ASP A 136 -5.80 19.51 -14.57
N GLY A 137 -5.97 19.35 -15.89
CA GLY A 137 -6.18 20.47 -16.81
C GLY A 137 -5.88 20.18 -18.28
N ALA A 138 -6.80 19.48 -18.95
CA ALA A 138 -7.21 19.69 -20.35
C ALA A 138 -7.99 18.46 -20.82
N ASP A 139 -9.29 18.43 -20.54
CA ASP A 139 -10.33 17.74 -21.32
C ASP A 139 -11.69 18.24 -20.81
N LEU A 140 -11.89 19.54 -20.95
CA LEU A 140 -13.21 20.17 -20.94
C LEU A 140 -13.36 20.88 -22.29
N GLU A 141 -13.60 20.11 -23.35
CA GLU A 141 -14.29 20.59 -24.55
C GLU A 141 -14.72 19.39 -25.40
N GLU A 142 -15.89 18.83 -25.07
CA GLU A 142 -16.83 18.34 -26.08
C GLU A 142 -18.20 18.08 -25.41
N VAL A 143 -19.01 19.13 -25.33
CA VAL A 143 -20.47 19.05 -25.55
C VAL A 143 -20.95 20.36 -26.17
#